data_AF-A0A227J1D3-F1
#
_entry.id   AF-A0A227J1D3-F1
#
_cell.length_a   1.000
_cell.length_b   1.000
_cell.length_c   1.000
_cell.angle_alpha   90.00
_cell.angle_beta   90.00
_cell.angle_gamma   90.00
#
_symmetry.space_group_name_H-M   'P 1'
#
loop_
_entity.id
_entity.type
_entity.pdbx_description
1 polymer ?
#
loop_
_entity_poly.entity_id
_entity_poly.type
_entity_poly.pdbx_seq_one_letter_code
_entity_poly.pdbx_strand_id
1 'polypeptide(L)'
;IDALLHGVDDVDDIDEPLDNDTEGAVSFDFSSQDRIVRGRMPTLELINERFARHMRISLFNMLRKTAEVSINGVQMMKFGEYQNTLYVPTSLNMV
;
A
#
# COMPACT_ATOMS: atom_id res chain seq x y z
N ILE A 1 -40.49 -28.68 8.34
CA ILE A 1 -39.31 -29.58 8.38
C ILE A 1 -38.80 -29.90 6.95
N ASP A 2 -39.41 -29.33 5.90
CA ASP A 2 -39.00 -29.52 4.49
C ASP A 2 -38.38 -28.26 3.84
N ALA A 3 -38.01 -27.26 4.63
CA ALA A 3 -37.39 -26.01 4.15
C ALA A 3 -35.88 -25.92 4.43
N LEU A 4 -35.27 -26.98 4.99
CA LEU A 4 -33.84 -27.01 5.36
C LEU A 4 -33.01 -27.99 4.53
N LEU A 5 -33.59 -28.61 3.48
CA LEU A 5 -32.91 -29.62 2.67
C LEU A 5 -32.56 -29.15 1.24
N HIS A 6 -32.84 -27.89 0.88
CA HIS A 6 -32.59 -27.36 -0.47
C HIS A 6 -31.67 -26.13 -0.51
N GLY A 7 -30.95 -25.82 0.58
CA GLY A 7 -30.09 -24.63 0.66
C GLY A 7 -28.60 -24.85 0.38
N VAL A 8 -28.20 -25.99 -0.20
CA VAL A 8 -26.78 -26.38 -0.32
C VAL A 8 -26.15 -26.06 -1.69
N ASP A 9 -26.87 -25.47 -2.64
CA ASP A 9 -26.34 -25.34 -4.02
C ASP A 9 -26.04 -23.93 -4.53
N ASP A 10 -26.13 -22.88 -3.72
CA ASP A 10 -25.64 -21.55 -4.13
C ASP A 10 -24.46 -21.12 -3.25
N VAL A 11 -23.27 -21.48 -3.73
CA VAL A 11 -21.99 -20.87 -3.33
C VAL A 11 -21.92 -19.53 -4.05
N ASP A 12 -22.10 -18.45 -3.30
CA ASP A 12 -21.56 -17.15 -3.68
C ASP A 12 -20.84 -16.55 -2.48
N ASP A 13 -19.55 -16.30 -2.70
CA ASP A 13 -18.60 -15.66 -1.80
C ASP A 13 -19.16 -14.35 -1.24
N ILE A 14 -19.54 -14.37 0.04
CA ILE A 14 -19.70 -13.15 0.82
C ILE A 14 -18.73 -13.27 1.99
N ASP A 15 -17.64 -12.52 1.90
CA ASP A 15 -16.75 -12.15 2.99
C ASP A 15 -17.56 -11.44 4.10
N GLU A 16 -18.34 -12.18 4.87
CA GLU A 16 -18.81 -11.72 6.18
C GLU A 16 -17.73 -12.08 7.21
N PRO A 17 -17.24 -11.13 8.02
CA PRO A 17 -16.45 -11.50 9.17
C PRO A 17 -17.37 -12.30 10.07
N LEU A 18 -17.10 -13.61 10.18
CA LEU A 18 -17.69 -14.47 11.18
C LEU A 18 -17.42 -13.81 12.54
N ASP A 19 -18.42 -13.16 13.11
CA ASP A 19 -18.50 -12.82 14.53
C ASP A 19 -18.50 -14.15 15.29
N ASN A 20 -17.30 -14.69 15.47
CA ASN A 20 -17.05 -15.82 16.32
C ASN A 20 -17.22 -15.31 17.75
N ASP A 21 -18.35 -15.66 18.36
CA ASP A 21 -18.52 -15.77 19.80
C ASP A 21 -17.26 -16.40 20.40
N THR A 22 -16.38 -15.55 20.92
CA THR A 22 -15.20 -15.94 21.67
C THR A 22 -15.23 -15.17 22.98
N GLU A 23 -15.87 -15.76 23.98
CA GLU A 23 -15.67 -15.44 25.39
C GLU A 23 -14.19 -15.67 25.74
N GLY A 24 -13.33 -14.71 25.43
CA GLY A 24 -11.90 -14.78 25.72
C GLY A 24 -11.07 -13.80 24.89
N ALA A 25 -10.01 -13.26 25.50
CA ALA A 25 -9.06 -12.41 24.80
C ALA A 25 -8.34 -13.21 23.70
N VAL A 26 -8.57 -12.84 22.43
CA VAL A 26 -7.85 -13.44 21.30
C VAL A 26 -6.39 -12.97 21.37
N SER A 27 -5.46 -13.93 21.42
CA SER A 27 -4.02 -13.63 21.38
C SER A 27 -3.67 -13.04 20.00
N PHE A 28 -3.40 -11.73 19.99
CA PHE A 28 -3.00 -11.02 18.78
C PHE A 28 -1.50 -11.21 18.53
N ASP A 29 -1.15 -11.83 17.41
CA ASP A 29 0.24 -12.05 17.01
C ASP A 29 0.78 -10.84 16.21
N PHE A 30 1.59 -10.02 16.87
CA PHE A 30 2.26 -8.86 16.27
C PHE A 30 3.30 -9.22 15.20
N SER A 31 3.70 -10.49 15.08
CA SER A 31 4.62 -10.95 14.03
C SER A 31 3.92 -11.20 12.70
N SER A 32 2.59 -11.32 12.69
CA SER A 32 1.79 -11.68 11.52
C SER A 32 1.42 -10.49 10.61
N GLN A 33 1.77 -9.27 11.00
CA GLN A 33 1.32 -8.06 10.30
C GLN A 33 2.29 -7.62 9.20
N ASP A 34 2.73 -8.55 8.36
CA ASP A 34 3.35 -8.21 7.08
C ASP A 34 2.23 -7.80 6.14
N ARG A 35 1.75 -6.56 6.28
CA ARG A 35 0.73 -5.97 5.41
C ARG A 35 1.36 -5.67 4.06
N ILE A 36 1.72 -6.74 3.35
CA ILE A 36 2.17 -6.68 1.98
C ILE A 36 0.93 -6.36 1.16
N VAL A 37 0.82 -5.09 0.73
CA VAL A 37 -0.13 -4.70 -0.30
C VAL A 37 0.33 -5.37 -1.59
N ARG A 38 -0.13 -6.60 -1.81
CA ARG A 38 0.08 -7.36 -3.05
C ARG A 38 -0.87 -6.79 -4.11
N GLY A 39 -0.52 -5.62 -4.64
CA GLY A 39 -1.33 -4.93 -5.64
C GLY A 39 -0.75 -3.58 -6.02
N ARG A 40 -1.23 -3.03 -7.14
CA ARG A 40 -0.95 -1.63 -7.49
C ARG A 40 -1.49 -0.72 -6.38
N MET A 41 -0.88 0.45 -6.21
CA MET A 41 -1.36 1.46 -5.26
C MET A 41 -1.85 2.69 -6.03
N PRO A 42 -3.02 2.64 -6.70
CA PRO A 42 -3.42 3.66 -7.67
C PRO A 42 -3.53 5.06 -7.07
N THR A 43 -3.99 5.14 -5.82
CA THR A 43 -4.07 6.42 -5.10
C THR A 43 -2.68 7.01 -4.85
N LEU A 44 -1.70 6.20 -4.45
CA LEU A 44 -0.32 6.67 -4.26
C LEU A 44 0.35 7.01 -5.60
N GLU A 45 0.10 6.22 -6.64
CA GLU A 45 0.55 6.53 -8.00
C GLU A 45 0.00 7.90 -8.46
N LEU A 46 -1.29 8.16 -8.24
CA LEU A 46 -1.94 9.42 -8.57
C LEU A 46 -1.40 10.61 -7.74
N ILE A 47 -1.18 10.40 -6.44
CA ILE A 47 -0.58 11.42 -5.57
C ILE A 47 0.82 11.77 -6.06
N ASN A 48 1.64 10.77 -6.37
CA ASN A 48 2.98 10.98 -6.90
C ASN A 48 2.96 11.71 -8.24
N GLU A 49 2.06 11.34 -9.16
CA GLU A 49 1.86 12.02 -10.46
C GLU A 49 1.58 13.51 -10.29
N ARG A 50 0.68 13.86 -9.37
CA ARG A 50 0.39 15.26 -9.03
C ARG A 50 1.59 15.95 -8.40
N PHE A 51 2.28 15.27 -7.46
CA PHE A 51 3.47 15.80 -6.80
C PHE A 51 4.57 16.14 -7.81
N ALA A 52 4.89 15.27 -8.77
CA ALA A 52 5.91 15.57 -9.77
C ALA A 52 5.56 16.75 -10.67
N ARG A 53 4.26 16.92 -11.02
CA ARG A 53 3.82 18.11 -11.75
C ARG A 53 4.10 19.39 -10.97
N HIS A 54 3.79 19.41 -9.67
CA HIS A 54 4.08 20.56 -8.82
C HIS A 54 5.59 20.75 -8.58
N MET A 55 6.33 19.67 -8.37
CA MET A 55 7.78 19.70 -8.19
C MET A 55 8.49 20.27 -9.41
N ARG A 56 8.08 19.90 -10.62
CA ARG A 56 8.63 20.44 -11.86
C ARG A 56 8.48 21.97 -11.93
N ILE A 57 7.30 22.49 -11.62
CA ILE A 57 7.02 23.93 -11.60
C ILE A 57 7.85 24.62 -10.52
N SER A 58 7.92 24.02 -9.32
CA SER A 58 8.72 24.54 -8.20
C SER A 58 10.20 24.64 -8.55
N LEU A 59 10.78 23.58 -9.13
CA LEU A 59 12.18 23.56 -9.58
C LEU A 59 12.44 24.58 -10.68
N PHE A 60 11.53 24.73 -11.64
CA PHE A 60 11.65 25.76 -12.66
C PHE A 60 11.68 27.17 -12.05
N ASN A 61 10.79 27.44 -11.09
CA ASN A 61 10.74 28.74 -10.41
C ASN A 61 12.01 29.03 -9.60
N MET A 62 12.59 28.01 -8.97
CA MET A 62 13.81 28.12 -8.17
C MET A 62 15.06 28.26 -9.03
N LEU A 63 15.24 27.38 -10.02
CA LEU A 63 16.47 27.26 -10.80
C LEU A 63 16.45 28.09 -12.09
N ARG A 64 15.30 28.62 -12.50
CA ARG A 64 15.08 29.32 -13.77
C ARG A 64 15.48 28.49 -15.00
N LYS A 65 15.43 27.16 -14.88
CA LYS A 65 15.75 26.20 -15.94
C LYS A 65 14.68 25.11 -15.98
N THR A 66 14.32 24.66 -17.18
CA THR A 66 13.40 23.54 -17.36
C THR A 66 13.97 22.28 -16.71
N ALA A 67 13.21 21.70 -15.79
CA ALA A 67 13.51 20.42 -15.16
C ALA A 67 12.63 19.32 -15.79
N GLU A 68 13.25 18.21 -16.15
CA GLU A 68 12.51 16.99 -16.52
C GLU A 68 12.32 16.15 -15.25
N VAL A 69 11.08 15.74 -15.01
CA VAL A 69 10.71 14.95 -13.83
C VAL A 69 9.85 13.80 -14.33
N SER A 70 10.32 12.57 -14.18
CA SER A 70 9.58 11.35 -14.48
C SER A 70 9.30 10.60 -13.17
N ILE A 71 8.22 9.82 -13.16
CA ILE A 71 7.85 8.97 -12.03
C ILE A 71 7.84 7.54 -12.50
N ASN A 72 8.48 6.68 -11.72
CA ASN A 72 8.39 5.24 -11.89
C ASN A 72 7.26 4.68 -11.01
N GLY A 73 6.82 3.46 -11.32
CA GLY A 73 5.80 2.77 -10.53
C GLY A 73 6.19 2.66 -9.05
N VAL A 74 5.18 2.60 -8.18
CA VAL A 74 5.38 2.43 -6.74
C VAL A 74 5.54 0.94 -6.43
N GLN A 75 6.55 0.59 -5.63
CA GLN A 75 6.79 -0.77 -5.16
C GLN A 75 6.93 -0.79 -3.65
N MET A 76 6.43 -1.86 -3.03
CA MET A 76 6.64 -2.14 -1.61
C MET A 76 7.99 -2.85 -1.45
N MET A 77 8.80 -2.38 -0.51
CA MET A 77 10.07 -2.99 -0.16
C MET A 77 10.32 -2.86 1.35
N LYS A 78 11.07 -3.79 1.94
CA LYS A 78 11.42 -3.69 3.36
C LYS A 78 12.37 -2.52 3.57
N PHE A 79 12.25 -1.82 4.71
CA PHE A 79 13.09 -0.67 5.01
C PHE A 79 14.60 -1.01 5.02
N GLY A 80 14.98 -2.15 5.59
CA GLY A 80 16.38 -2.59 5.59
C GLY A 80 16.92 -2.88 4.17
N GLU A 81 16.06 -3.39 3.27
CA GLU A 81 16.43 -3.57 1.87
C GLU A 81 16.60 -2.21 1.18
N TYR A 82 15.73 -1.24 1.45
CA TYR A 82 15.84 0.12 0.91
C TYR A 82 17.15 0.78 1.31
N GLN A 83 17.53 0.70 2.59
CA GLN A 83 18.79 1.27 3.08
C GLN A 83 20.01 0.70 2.35
N ASN A 84 20.02 -0.60 2.06
CA ASN A 84 21.10 -1.27 1.33
C ASN A 84 21.21 -0.84 -0.14
N THR A 85 20.17 -0.20 -0.72
CA THR A 85 20.22 0.32 -2.10
C THR A 85 20.84 1.71 -2.22
N LEU A 86 21.07 2.41 -1.11
CA LEU A 86 21.53 3.80 -1.12
C LEU A 86 23.04 3.89 -1.34
N TYR A 87 23.46 4.79 -2.23
CA TYR A 87 24.88 5.13 -2.40
C TYR A 87 25.42 5.90 -1.19
N VAL A 88 26.73 5.86 -0.98
CA VAL A 88 27.40 6.63 0.07
C VAL A 88 28.31 7.68 -0.56
N PRO A 89 28.15 8.98 -0.25
CA PRO A 89 27.14 9.58 0.64
C PRO A 89 25.75 9.74 -0.03
N THR A 90 24.68 9.76 0.78
CA THR A 90 23.32 10.08 0.32
C THR A 90 22.66 11.11 1.23
N SER A 91 21.73 11.89 0.68
CA SER A 91 20.82 12.74 1.45
C SER A 91 19.50 12.01 1.63
N LEU A 92 19.18 11.61 2.87
CA LEU A 92 17.99 10.87 3.21
C LEU A 92 17.08 11.72 4.11
N ASN A 93 15.84 11.90 3.70
CA ASN A 93 14.78 12.57 4.46
C ASN A 93 13.65 11.57 4.72
N MET A 94 13.38 11.25 5.99
CA MET A 94 12.25 10.40 6.41
C MET A 94 11.26 11.26 7.19
N VAL A 95 9.99 11.18 6.82
CA VAL A 95 8.85 11.88 7.45
C VAL A 95 7.91 10.87 8.06
#